data_AF-A0A2N4UB49-F1
#
_entry.id   AF-A0A2N4UB49-F1
#
_cell.length_a   1.000
_cell.length_b   1.000
_cell.length_c   1.000
_cell.angle_alpha   90.00
_cell.angle_beta   90.00
_cell.angle_gamma   90.00
#
_symmetry.space_group_name_H-M   'P 1'
#
loop_
_entity.id
_entity.type
_entity.pdbx_description
1 polymer ?
#
loop_
_entity_poly.entity_id
_entity_poly.type
_entity_poly.pdbx_seq_one_letter_code
_entity_poly.pdbx_strand_id
1 'polypeptide(L)'
;MDKEAELRRAKRRAVGWLVVAAVLFVGMLLAPHNVWTLGIKAMAEAAMVGALADWFAVAALFRRIPIPFISRHTAIIPRNKDRIGDNLAAFVQEKFLDASSIVSLIRKHDPAQLIADWLSDAKNTERLSVHVASLLRTVLDFIDDVRIQAFMKDAIHAAIDKIDLSQSAGTILDGLTKDGRHQELLDQSIAQLTALLNKPATRDFICQQIIQWIKREHPRKEKLLPTAWLGEHGAELISETVNAVLDDIVADDKHALRKEFDEYVYKLIDRLKHDPDTARKAEGIKLYLKSDLALNTYINQLWGGLRTWLKADLDRPESVLHAKVAASGRWIGLAVAQDQNLRDSLNAHMEYAAQRMAPDFAKFLTRHISDTVKGWDTREMSRQIELNIGKDLQYIRINGTFVGGCVGLILYLLSMLPGVLAGMTAG
;
A
#
# COMPACT_ATOMS: atom_id res chain seq x y z
N MET A 1 -33.09 16.11 19.59
CA MET A 1 -34.28 16.88 19.18
C MET A 1 -34.34 16.84 17.66
N ASP A 2 -35.43 16.37 17.08
CA ASP A 2 -35.57 16.24 15.62
C ASP A 2 -35.57 17.63 14.95
N LYS A 3 -34.64 17.86 14.01
CA LYS A 3 -34.49 19.14 13.28
C LYS A 3 -35.78 19.55 12.58
N GLU A 4 -36.58 18.57 12.14
CA GLU A 4 -37.88 18.85 11.53
C GLU A 4 -38.86 19.47 12.52
N ALA A 5 -38.86 19.01 13.77
CA ALA A 5 -39.73 19.53 14.82
C ALA A 5 -39.33 20.95 15.24
N GLU A 6 -38.03 21.26 15.24
CA GLU A 6 -37.53 22.62 15.47
C GLU A 6 -37.94 23.58 14.37
N LEU A 7 -37.73 23.20 13.11
CA LEU A 7 -38.14 24.02 11.96
C LEU A 7 -39.66 24.26 11.96
N ARG A 8 -40.47 23.23 12.23
CA ARG A 8 -41.93 23.36 12.34
C ARG A 8 -42.36 24.32 13.45
N ARG A 9 -41.68 24.31 14.61
CA ARG A 9 -41.94 25.26 15.70
C ARG A 9 -41.54 26.68 15.31
N ALA A 10 -40.37 26.86 14.68
CA ALA A 10 -39.92 28.18 14.21
C ALA A 10 -40.88 28.79 13.17
N LYS A 11 -41.31 28.01 12.17
CA LYS A 11 -42.30 28.44 11.18
C LYS A 11 -43.63 28.84 11.82
N ARG A 12 -44.13 28.04 12.78
CA ARG A 12 -45.36 28.36 13.53
C ARG A 12 -45.25 29.68 14.30
N ARG A 13 -44.11 29.93 14.97
CA ARG A 13 -43.88 31.21 15.68
C ARG A 13 -43.86 32.40 14.73
N ALA A 14 -43.15 32.30 13.61
CA ALA A 14 -43.08 33.39 12.63
C ALA A 14 -44.44 33.67 11.97
N VAL A 15 -45.23 32.63 11.68
CA VAL A 15 -46.61 32.80 11.21
C VAL A 15 -47.50 33.40 12.31
N GLY A 16 -47.31 33.00 13.57
CA GLY A 16 -48.03 33.56 14.71
C GLY A 16 -47.88 35.08 14.82
N TRP A 17 -46.66 35.60 14.69
CA TRP A 17 -46.40 37.05 14.68
C TRP A 17 -47.08 37.77 13.51
N LEU A 18 -47.09 37.18 12.30
CA LEU A 18 -47.82 37.72 11.16
C LEU A 18 -49.33 37.77 11.44
N VAL A 19 -49.90 36.71 12.03
CA VAL A 19 -51.32 36.67 12.39
C VAL A 19 -51.66 37.73 13.43
N VAL A 20 -50.81 37.92 14.45
CA VAL A 20 -50.99 38.98 15.46
C VAL A 20 -50.99 40.36 14.79
N ALA A 21 -50.03 40.65 13.90
CA ALA A 21 -49.99 41.91 13.16
C ALA A 21 -51.25 42.11 12.29
N ALA A 22 -51.71 41.06 11.60
CA ALA A 22 -52.92 41.12 10.78
C ALA A 22 -54.19 41.35 11.61
N VAL A 23 -54.33 40.68 12.76
CA VAL A 23 -55.47 40.88 13.67
C VAL A 23 -55.46 42.30 14.26
N LEU A 24 -54.29 42.81 14.65
CA LEU A 24 -54.15 44.19 15.12
C LEU A 24 -54.53 45.19 14.02
N PHE A 25 -54.09 44.96 12.78
CA PHE A 25 -54.45 45.82 11.65
C PHE A 25 -55.97 45.83 11.39
N VAL A 26 -56.61 44.66 11.33
CA VAL A 26 -58.06 44.54 11.11
C VAL A 26 -58.86 45.11 12.29
N GLY A 27 -58.43 44.85 13.53
CA GLY A 27 -59.06 45.40 14.72
C GLY A 27 -59.03 46.93 14.75
N MET A 28 -57.89 47.53 14.38
CA MET A 28 -57.76 48.98 14.29
C MET A 28 -58.46 49.59 13.06
N LEU A 29 -58.68 48.79 12.00
CA LEU A 29 -59.48 49.22 10.85
C LEU A 29 -60.96 49.43 11.21
N LEU A 30 -61.48 48.65 12.15
CA LEU A 30 -62.88 48.69 12.60
C LEU A 30 -63.10 49.62 13.80
N ALA A 31 -62.02 50.04 14.48
CA ALA A 31 -62.08 50.90 15.65
C ALA A 31 -62.37 52.38 15.28
N PRO A 32 -62.93 53.19 16.20
CA PRO A 32 -63.11 54.62 15.98
C PRO A 32 -61.77 55.33 15.72
N HIS A 33 -61.80 56.30 14.80
CA HIS A 33 -60.61 57.00 14.34
C HIS A 33 -60.10 57.97 15.41
N ASN A 34 -58.96 57.67 16.00
CA ASN A 34 -58.21 58.55 16.88
C ASN A 34 -56.70 58.42 16.60
N VAL A 35 -55.90 59.34 17.15
CA VAL A 35 -54.43 59.40 16.96
C VAL A 35 -53.76 58.06 17.30
N TRP A 36 -54.23 57.39 18.35
CA TRP A 36 -53.65 56.11 18.79
C TRP A 36 -54.04 54.94 17.89
N THR A 37 -55.29 54.86 17.45
CA THR A 37 -55.78 53.79 16.56
C THR A 37 -55.13 53.88 15.19
N LEU A 38 -54.93 55.09 14.67
CA LEU A 38 -54.19 55.33 13.44
C LEU A 38 -52.69 54.99 13.57
N GLY A 39 -52.06 55.31 14.71
CA GLY A 39 -50.65 54.95 14.95
C GLY A 39 -50.43 53.45 15.08
N ILE A 40 -51.29 52.75 15.82
CA ILE A 40 -51.23 51.29 15.93
C ILE A 40 -51.58 50.62 14.59
N LYS A 41 -52.51 51.19 13.81
CA LYS A 41 -52.80 50.72 12.45
C LYS A 41 -51.57 50.82 11.56
N ALA A 42 -50.89 51.97 11.53
CA ALA A 42 -49.68 52.17 10.72
C ALA A 42 -48.54 51.23 11.15
N MET A 43 -48.37 51.03 12.46
CA MET A 43 -47.44 50.04 13.02
C MET A 43 -47.80 48.62 12.55
N ALA A 44 -49.06 48.20 12.68
CA ALA A 44 -49.51 46.86 12.32
C ALA A 44 -49.43 46.61 10.80
N GLU A 45 -49.74 47.62 9.99
CA GLU A 45 -49.61 47.58 8.53
C GLU A 45 -48.15 47.37 8.11
N ALA A 46 -47.23 48.17 8.64
CA ALA A 46 -45.82 48.07 8.31
C ALA A 46 -45.19 46.76 8.84
N ALA A 47 -45.61 46.30 10.03
CA ALA A 47 -45.21 45.00 10.58
C ALA A 47 -45.68 43.85 9.67
N MET A 48 -46.92 43.90 9.18
CA MET A 48 -47.48 42.90 8.27
C MET A 48 -46.74 42.88 6.93
N VAL A 49 -46.47 44.06 6.34
CA VAL A 49 -45.72 44.19 5.09
C VAL A 49 -44.30 43.64 5.26
N GLY A 50 -43.59 43.99 6.33
CA GLY A 50 -42.25 43.45 6.63
C GLY A 50 -42.24 41.93 6.78
N ALA A 51 -43.21 41.40 7.53
CA ALA A 51 -43.38 39.96 7.73
C ALA A 51 -43.69 39.17 6.44
N LEU A 52 -44.43 39.79 5.51
CA LEU A 52 -44.74 39.22 4.19
C LEU A 52 -43.55 39.30 3.23
N ALA A 53 -42.82 40.41 3.22
CA ALA A 53 -41.63 40.59 2.41
C ALA A 53 -40.55 39.55 2.76
N ASP A 54 -40.27 39.37 4.05
CA ASP A 54 -39.30 38.38 4.51
C ASP A 54 -39.81 36.94 4.31
N TRP A 55 -41.11 36.70 4.46
CA TRP A 55 -41.70 35.41 4.09
C TRP A 55 -41.43 35.09 2.63
N PHE A 56 -41.66 36.05 1.73
CA PHE A 56 -41.42 35.88 0.31
C PHE A 56 -39.94 35.61 0.03
N ALA A 57 -39.02 36.37 0.63
CA ALA A 57 -37.58 36.18 0.44
C ALA A 57 -37.10 34.78 0.89
N VAL A 58 -37.49 34.35 2.10
CA VAL A 58 -37.11 33.04 2.62
C VAL A 58 -37.78 31.91 1.84
N ALA A 59 -39.06 32.03 1.49
CA ALA A 59 -39.75 31.02 0.69
C ALA A 59 -39.17 30.90 -0.72
N ALA A 60 -38.81 32.02 -1.34
CA ALA A 60 -38.18 32.07 -2.67
C ALA A 60 -36.78 31.45 -2.69
N LEU A 61 -36.10 31.33 -1.55
CA LEU A 61 -34.82 30.64 -1.46
C LEU A 61 -34.96 29.12 -1.71
N PHE A 62 -36.02 28.50 -1.17
CA PHE A 62 -36.21 27.04 -1.16
C PHE A 62 -37.28 26.51 -2.13
N ARG A 63 -38.32 27.30 -2.43
CA ARG A 63 -39.50 26.82 -3.17
C ARG A 63 -39.85 27.76 -4.31
N ARG A 64 -40.49 27.19 -5.34
CA ARG A 64 -41.03 27.98 -6.46
C ARG A 64 -42.34 28.61 -6.02
N ILE A 65 -42.45 29.93 -6.11
CA ILE A 65 -43.67 30.67 -5.76
C ILE A 65 -44.45 30.95 -7.04
N PRO A 66 -45.73 30.52 -7.17
CA PRO A 66 -46.49 30.59 -8.43
C PRO A 66 -47.12 31.98 -8.65
N ILE A 67 -46.32 33.06 -8.59
CA ILE A 67 -46.76 34.41 -8.95
C ILE A 67 -46.27 34.71 -10.39
N PRO A 68 -47.13 35.17 -11.31
CA PRO A 68 -46.73 35.60 -12.65
C PRO A 68 -45.58 36.62 -12.60
N PHE A 69 -44.66 36.56 -13.56
CA PHE A 69 -43.41 37.35 -13.64
C PHE A 69 -42.34 37.06 -12.57
N ILE A 70 -42.72 36.90 -11.29
CA ILE A 70 -41.79 36.71 -10.17
C ILE A 70 -41.31 35.26 -10.05
N SER A 71 -42.12 34.28 -10.44
CA SER A 71 -41.79 32.85 -10.31
C SER A 71 -40.47 32.45 -11.00
N ARG A 72 -40.01 33.23 -11.98
CA ARG A 72 -38.73 33.03 -12.67
C ARG A 72 -37.51 33.23 -11.76
N HIS A 73 -37.60 34.00 -10.67
CA HIS A 73 -36.47 34.28 -9.77
C HIS A 73 -36.62 33.62 -8.38
N THR A 74 -37.48 32.60 -8.27
CA THR A 74 -37.71 31.83 -7.03
C THR A 74 -37.05 30.45 -7.13
N ALA A 75 -37.02 29.71 -6.01
CA ALA A 75 -36.25 28.48 -5.85
C ALA A 75 -34.73 28.68 -6.11
N ILE A 76 -34.14 29.71 -5.49
CA ILE A 76 -32.74 30.12 -5.74
C ILE A 76 -31.74 28.99 -5.44
N ILE A 77 -31.87 28.30 -4.30
CA ILE A 77 -30.97 27.19 -3.94
C ILE A 77 -31.11 26.03 -4.92
N PRO A 78 -32.34 25.50 -5.16
CA PRO A 78 -32.57 24.50 -6.19
C PRO A 78 -31.94 24.83 -7.55
N ARG A 79 -32.13 26.06 -8.01
CA ARG A 79 -31.69 26.48 -9.33
C ARG A 79 -30.18 26.66 -9.46
N ASN A 80 -29.51 27.02 -8.37
CA ASN A 80 -28.06 27.23 -8.34
C ASN A 80 -27.29 26.02 -7.79
N LYS A 81 -27.92 24.85 -7.64
CA LYS A 81 -27.29 23.63 -7.12
C LYS A 81 -25.91 23.38 -7.73
N ASP A 82 -25.84 23.33 -9.05
CA ASP A 82 -24.61 22.96 -9.76
C ASP A 82 -23.50 23.98 -9.51
N ARG A 83 -23.85 25.28 -9.51
CA ARG A 83 -22.92 26.37 -9.18
C ARG A 83 -22.46 26.32 -7.73
N ILE A 84 -23.34 25.96 -6.80
CA ILE A 84 -22.98 25.76 -5.39
C ILE A 84 -22.00 24.58 -5.28
N GLY A 85 -22.21 23.50 -6.02
CA GLY A 85 -21.30 22.36 -6.09
C GLY A 85 -19.92 22.74 -6.62
N ASP A 86 -19.87 23.48 -7.73
CA ASP A 86 -18.61 23.96 -8.32
C ASP A 86 -17.85 24.89 -7.36
N ASN A 87 -18.54 25.84 -6.73
CA ASN A 87 -17.93 26.75 -5.76
C ASN A 87 -17.45 26.02 -4.50
N LEU A 88 -18.21 25.05 -4.00
CA LEU A 88 -17.81 24.24 -2.84
C LEU A 88 -16.56 23.42 -3.17
N ALA A 89 -16.52 22.80 -4.36
CA ALA A 89 -15.38 22.04 -4.81
C ALA A 89 -14.13 22.92 -4.93
N ALA A 90 -14.24 24.11 -5.54
CA ALA A 90 -13.15 25.08 -5.63
C ALA A 90 -12.69 25.56 -4.24
N PHE A 91 -13.62 25.80 -3.31
CA PHE A 91 -13.29 26.17 -1.94
C PHE A 91 -12.50 25.07 -1.21
N VAL A 92 -12.91 23.80 -1.34
CA VAL A 92 -12.18 22.67 -0.74
C VAL A 92 -10.77 22.56 -1.34
N GLN A 93 -10.66 22.73 -2.65
CA GLN A 93 -9.39 22.73 -3.35
C GLN A 93 -8.43 23.80 -2.81
N GLU A 94 -8.88 25.06 -2.76
CA GLU A 94 -8.03 26.21 -2.42
C GLU A 94 -7.70 26.30 -0.93
N LYS A 95 -8.54 25.77 -0.05
CA LYS A 95 -8.37 25.93 1.40
C LYS A 95 -7.84 24.70 2.12
N PHE A 96 -8.02 23.51 1.55
CA PHE A 96 -7.68 22.26 2.24
C PHE A 96 -6.72 21.37 1.44
N LEU A 97 -6.70 21.49 0.11
CA LEU A 97 -5.95 20.58 -0.76
C LEU A 97 -4.83 21.27 -1.54
N ASP A 98 -4.57 22.54 -1.27
CA ASP A 98 -3.41 23.20 -1.85
C ASP A 98 -2.12 22.57 -1.30
N ALA A 99 -1.09 22.52 -2.15
CA ALA A 99 0.16 21.84 -1.82
C ALA A 99 0.82 22.40 -0.55
N SER A 100 0.75 23.72 -0.35
CA SER A 100 1.32 24.38 0.84
C SER A 100 0.60 23.97 2.13
N SER A 101 -0.72 23.86 2.12
CA SER A 101 -1.52 23.44 3.27
C SER A 101 -1.22 21.99 3.64
N ILE A 102 -1.10 21.08 2.67
CA ILE A 102 -0.75 19.68 2.91
C ILE A 102 0.68 19.57 3.47
N VAL A 103 1.64 20.29 2.90
CA VAL A 103 3.03 20.32 3.40
C VAL A 103 3.08 20.89 4.82
N SER A 104 2.36 21.97 5.09
CA SER A 104 2.25 22.55 6.43
C SER A 104 1.66 21.55 7.43
N LEU A 105 0.67 20.76 7.00
CA LEU A 105 0.08 19.72 7.81
C LEU A 105 1.06 18.59 8.14
N ILE A 106 1.85 18.14 7.15
CA ILE A 106 2.92 17.14 7.33
C ILE A 106 3.95 17.64 8.35
N ARG A 107 4.44 18.88 8.18
CA ARG A 107 5.40 19.49 9.12
C ARG A 107 4.88 19.60 10.54
N LYS A 108 3.58 19.86 10.69
CA LYS A 108 2.95 20.03 12.00
C LYS A 108 2.77 18.72 12.76
N HIS A 109 2.54 17.61 12.05
CA HIS A 109 2.13 16.34 12.68
C HIS A 109 3.18 15.24 12.64
N ASP A 110 4.33 15.44 12.00
CA ASP A 110 5.42 14.45 11.90
C ASP A 110 4.89 13.03 11.58
N PRO A 111 4.42 12.79 10.35
CA PRO A 111 3.83 11.51 9.99
C PRO A 111 4.83 10.35 10.13
N ALA A 112 6.13 10.58 9.98
CA ALA A 112 7.13 9.55 10.22
C ALA A 112 7.11 9.06 11.67
N GLN A 113 7.03 9.98 12.64
CA GLN A 113 6.87 9.62 14.06
C GLN A 113 5.55 8.89 14.33
N LEU A 114 4.42 9.37 13.76
CA LEU A 114 3.13 8.69 13.92
C LEU A 114 3.14 7.25 13.39
N ILE A 115 3.78 7.02 12.24
CA ILE A 115 3.94 5.68 11.65
C ILE A 115 4.84 4.83 12.55
N ALA A 116 5.94 5.40 13.07
CA ALA A 116 6.86 4.70 13.95
C ALA A 116 6.20 4.26 15.26
N ASP A 117 5.43 5.15 15.90
CA ASP A 117 4.69 4.85 17.13
C ASP A 117 3.62 3.79 16.88
N TRP A 118 2.89 3.91 15.76
CA TRP A 118 1.88 2.93 15.38
C TRP A 118 2.49 1.54 15.15
N LEU A 119 3.61 1.46 14.42
CA LEU A 119 4.33 0.22 14.15
C LEU A 119 5.08 -0.35 15.37
N SER A 120 5.36 0.45 16.39
CA SER A 120 6.05 -0.03 17.60
C SER A 120 5.12 -0.83 18.52
N ASP A 121 3.80 -0.61 18.44
CA ASP A 121 2.78 -1.37 19.17
C ASP A 121 2.53 -2.73 18.52
N ALA A 122 2.69 -3.80 19.31
CA ALA A 122 2.49 -5.18 18.89
C ALA A 122 1.07 -5.46 18.38
N LYS A 123 0.04 -4.80 18.94
CA LYS A 123 -1.36 -5.00 18.49
C LYS A 123 -1.58 -4.45 17.08
N ASN A 124 -0.89 -3.36 16.73
CA ASN A 124 -1.01 -2.74 15.42
C ASN A 124 -0.26 -3.54 14.36
N THR A 125 0.92 -4.07 14.68
CA THR A 125 1.67 -4.90 13.73
C THR A 125 1.03 -6.26 13.49
N GLU A 126 0.32 -6.81 14.48
CA GLU A 126 -0.55 -7.98 14.29
C GLU A 126 -1.73 -7.66 13.36
N ARG A 127 -2.39 -6.51 13.54
CA ARG A 127 -3.42 -6.08 12.57
C ARG A 127 -2.84 -5.86 11.18
N LEU A 128 -1.64 -5.29 11.08
CA LEU A 128 -0.95 -5.11 9.81
C LEU A 128 -0.66 -6.47 9.16
N SER A 129 -0.21 -7.46 9.93
CA SER A 129 0.10 -8.79 9.40
C SER A 129 -1.13 -9.44 8.78
N VAL A 130 -2.31 -9.28 9.40
CA VAL A 130 -3.57 -9.78 8.85
C VAL A 130 -3.91 -9.13 7.51
N HIS A 131 -3.77 -7.81 7.38
CA HIS A 131 -4.06 -7.11 6.12
C HIS A 131 -3.05 -7.47 5.03
N VAL A 132 -1.76 -7.47 5.35
CA VAL A 132 -0.69 -7.84 4.42
C VAL A 132 -0.85 -9.29 3.97
N ALA A 133 -1.16 -10.21 4.88
CA ALA A 133 -1.45 -11.60 4.57
C ALA A 133 -2.65 -11.75 3.62
N SER A 134 -3.73 -11.00 3.87
CA SER A 134 -4.91 -11.00 3.00
C SER A 134 -4.61 -10.45 1.60
N LEU A 135 -3.77 -9.42 1.50
CA LEU A 135 -3.33 -8.88 0.21
C LEU A 135 -2.44 -9.88 -0.52
N LEU A 136 -1.47 -10.49 0.17
CA LEU A 136 -0.61 -11.54 -0.39
C LEU A 136 -1.41 -12.73 -0.88
N ARG A 137 -2.44 -13.16 -0.14
CA ARG A 137 -3.37 -14.21 -0.59
C ARG A 137 -4.05 -13.82 -1.90
N THR A 138 -4.64 -12.62 -1.94
CA THR A 138 -5.32 -12.10 -3.12
C THR A 138 -4.38 -12.09 -4.33
N VAL A 139 -3.14 -11.62 -4.15
CA VAL A 139 -2.11 -11.64 -5.20
C VAL A 139 -1.76 -13.07 -5.63
N LEU A 140 -1.57 -14.00 -4.69
CA LEU A 140 -1.30 -15.41 -4.98
C LEU A 140 -2.46 -16.13 -5.69
N ASP A 141 -3.69 -15.65 -5.52
CA ASP A 141 -4.88 -16.16 -6.22
C ASP A 141 -5.00 -15.60 -7.64
N PHE A 142 -4.65 -14.33 -7.85
CA PHE A 142 -4.63 -13.70 -9.18
C PHE A 142 -3.48 -14.14 -10.08
N ILE A 143 -2.43 -14.69 -9.49
CA ILE A 143 -1.26 -15.21 -10.20
C ILE A 143 -1.64 -16.47 -10.98
N ASP A 144 -1.73 -16.33 -12.30
CA ASP A 144 -1.88 -17.45 -13.24
C ASP A 144 -0.61 -18.31 -13.26
N ASP A 145 -0.76 -19.61 -12.97
CA ASP A 145 0.37 -20.54 -12.93
C ASP A 145 1.13 -20.59 -14.27
N VAL A 146 0.42 -20.53 -15.40
CA VAL A 146 1.05 -20.66 -16.73
C VAL A 146 1.98 -19.47 -17.04
N ARG A 147 1.55 -18.24 -16.73
CA ARG A 147 2.34 -17.03 -17.02
C ARG A 147 3.57 -16.96 -16.13
N ILE A 148 3.43 -17.33 -14.86
CA ILE A 148 4.54 -17.28 -13.91
C ILE A 148 5.52 -18.42 -14.11
N GLN A 149 5.06 -19.60 -14.51
CA GLN A 149 5.96 -20.68 -14.94
C GLN A 149 6.83 -20.25 -16.12
N ALA A 150 6.24 -19.61 -17.14
CA ALA A 150 7.00 -19.06 -18.27
C ALA A 150 8.00 -17.98 -17.81
N PHE A 151 7.54 -17.03 -16.98
CA PHE A 151 8.42 -16.00 -16.43
C PHE A 151 9.58 -16.57 -15.59
N MET A 152 9.32 -17.54 -14.72
CA MET A 152 10.35 -18.19 -13.90
C MET A 152 11.36 -18.95 -14.75
N LYS A 153 10.89 -19.66 -15.78
CA LYS A 153 11.75 -20.31 -16.76
C LYS A 153 12.67 -19.29 -17.43
N ASP A 154 12.10 -18.21 -17.95
CA ASP A 154 12.87 -17.16 -18.63
C ASP A 154 13.87 -16.48 -17.68
N ALA A 155 13.47 -16.21 -16.43
CA ALA A 155 14.34 -15.64 -15.42
C ALA A 155 15.51 -16.56 -15.05
N ILE A 156 15.27 -17.87 -14.90
CA ILE A 156 16.32 -18.86 -14.63
C ILE A 156 17.23 -19.01 -15.84
N HIS A 157 16.68 -19.04 -17.05
CA HIS A 157 17.47 -19.08 -18.27
C HIS A 157 18.37 -17.84 -18.40
N ALA A 158 17.84 -16.65 -18.10
CA ALA A 158 18.60 -15.40 -18.10
C ALA A 158 19.65 -15.35 -16.97
N ALA A 159 19.35 -15.91 -15.80
CA ALA A 159 20.31 -16.03 -14.70
C ALA A 159 21.46 -16.96 -15.09
N ILE A 160 21.15 -18.12 -15.68
CA ILE A 160 22.15 -19.05 -16.21
C ILE A 160 22.99 -18.35 -17.30
N ASP A 161 22.38 -17.56 -18.19
CA ASP A 161 23.13 -16.81 -19.22
C ASP A 161 24.21 -15.91 -18.67
N LYS A 162 23.92 -15.22 -17.56
CA LYS A 162 24.86 -14.30 -16.92
C LYS A 162 26.00 -15.00 -16.18
N ILE A 163 25.87 -16.30 -15.90
CA ILE A 163 26.90 -17.08 -15.21
C ILE A 163 27.87 -17.63 -16.27
N ASP A 164 29.14 -17.22 -16.16
CA ASP A 164 30.24 -17.93 -16.79
C ASP A 164 30.60 -19.11 -15.89
N LEU A 165 30.12 -20.30 -16.26
CA LEU A 165 30.32 -21.53 -15.50
C LEU A 165 31.81 -21.88 -15.38
N SER A 166 32.59 -21.62 -16.42
CA SER A 166 34.02 -21.94 -16.46
C SER A 166 34.78 -21.04 -15.50
N GLN A 167 34.56 -19.73 -15.60
CA GLN A 167 35.23 -18.74 -14.76
C GLN A 167 34.78 -18.83 -13.29
N SER A 168 33.50 -19.08 -13.03
CA SER A 168 32.95 -19.25 -11.68
C SER A 168 33.52 -20.50 -11.00
N ALA A 169 33.56 -21.64 -11.70
CA ALA A 169 34.17 -22.87 -11.19
C ALA A 169 35.67 -22.67 -10.92
N GLY A 170 36.37 -22.01 -11.84
CA GLY A 170 37.78 -21.63 -11.65
C GLY A 170 38.00 -20.76 -10.42
N THR A 171 37.12 -19.78 -10.16
CA THR A 171 37.21 -18.86 -9.02
C THR A 171 36.94 -19.56 -7.69
N ILE A 172 35.94 -20.45 -7.65
CA ILE A 172 35.63 -21.26 -6.47
C ILE A 172 36.80 -22.20 -6.15
N LEU A 173 37.31 -22.92 -7.16
CA LEU A 173 38.44 -23.82 -6.97
C LEU A 173 39.69 -23.07 -6.52
N ASP A 174 39.98 -21.91 -7.11
CA ASP A 174 41.09 -21.04 -6.71
C ASP A 174 41.01 -20.61 -5.24
N GLY A 175 39.82 -20.25 -4.76
CA GLY A 175 39.57 -19.93 -3.36
C GLY A 175 39.69 -21.14 -2.42
N LEU A 176 39.30 -22.32 -2.89
CA LEU A 176 39.43 -23.59 -2.17
C LEU A 176 40.86 -24.14 -2.16
N THR A 177 41.71 -23.73 -3.11
CA THR A 177 43.13 -24.11 -3.15
C THR A 177 44.05 -23.10 -2.46
N LYS A 178 43.51 -21.92 -2.14
CA LYS A 178 44.26 -20.87 -1.46
C LYS A 178 44.74 -21.37 -0.10
N ASP A 179 45.99 -21.05 0.22
CA ASP A 179 46.68 -21.49 1.44
C ASP A 179 46.81 -23.03 1.59
N GLY A 180 46.70 -23.79 0.48
CA GLY A 180 46.94 -25.24 0.47
C GLY A 180 45.77 -26.10 0.96
N ARG A 181 44.57 -25.52 1.14
CA ARG A 181 43.39 -26.24 1.67
C ARG A 181 42.94 -27.44 0.85
N HIS A 182 43.28 -27.52 -0.43
CA HIS A 182 43.04 -28.69 -1.27
C HIS A 182 43.89 -29.90 -0.88
N GLN A 183 45.01 -29.71 -0.18
CA GLN A 183 45.79 -30.80 0.41
C GLN A 183 45.05 -31.43 1.60
N GLU A 184 44.34 -30.65 2.41
CA GLU A 184 43.49 -31.21 3.48
C GLU A 184 42.35 -32.07 2.90
N LEU A 185 41.78 -31.66 1.76
CA LEU A 185 40.79 -32.47 1.03
C LEU A 185 41.42 -33.73 0.43
N LEU A 186 42.66 -33.65 -0.06
CA LEU A 186 43.41 -34.81 -0.53
C LEU A 186 43.62 -35.81 0.61
N ASP A 187 44.00 -35.34 1.80
CA ASP A 187 44.19 -36.19 2.99
C ASP A 187 42.91 -36.91 3.40
N GLN A 188 41.79 -36.19 3.44
CA GLN A 188 40.49 -36.80 3.72
C GLN A 188 40.09 -37.81 2.63
N SER A 189 40.40 -37.52 1.37
CA SER A 189 40.10 -38.42 0.26
C SER A 189 40.95 -39.69 0.32
N ILE A 190 42.24 -39.57 0.64
CA ILE A 190 43.14 -40.71 0.88
C ILE A 190 42.63 -41.52 2.08
N ALA A 191 42.26 -40.88 3.19
CA ALA A 191 41.73 -41.59 4.36
C ALA A 191 40.45 -42.38 4.04
N GLN A 192 39.52 -41.81 3.28
CA GLN A 192 38.30 -42.51 2.83
C GLN A 192 38.61 -43.63 1.84
N LEU A 193 39.58 -43.43 0.94
CA LEU A 193 40.02 -44.44 -0.01
C LEU A 193 40.68 -45.62 0.71
N THR A 194 41.59 -45.35 1.66
CA THR A 194 42.21 -46.35 2.53
C THR A 194 41.14 -47.12 3.32
N ALA A 195 40.15 -46.42 3.89
CA ALA A 195 39.04 -47.07 4.58
C ALA A 195 38.19 -47.96 3.66
N LEU A 196 37.97 -47.55 2.41
CA LEU A 196 37.25 -48.34 1.41
C LEU A 196 38.04 -49.56 0.95
N LEU A 197 39.34 -49.42 0.73
CA LEU A 197 40.27 -50.49 0.35
C LEU A 197 40.46 -51.51 1.49
N ASN A 198 40.31 -51.08 2.74
CA ASN A 198 40.37 -51.96 3.91
C ASN A 198 39.08 -52.77 4.15
N LYS A 199 37.99 -52.52 3.40
CA LYS A 199 36.79 -53.36 3.51
C LYS A 199 37.02 -54.73 2.86
N PRO A 200 36.62 -55.84 3.52
CA PRO A 200 36.83 -57.20 3.00
C PRO A 200 36.28 -57.38 1.57
N ALA A 201 35.05 -56.91 1.32
CA ALA A 201 34.41 -57.01 0.01
C ALA A 201 35.17 -56.28 -1.12
N THR A 202 35.81 -55.15 -0.81
CA THR A 202 36.61 -54.39 -1.79
C THR A 202 37.90 -55.14 -2.11
N ARG A 203 38.57 -55.72 -1.10
CA ARG A 203 39.78 -56.53 -1.29
C ARG A 203 39.50 -57.75 -2.16
N ASP A 204 38.40 -58.46 -1.87
CA ASP A 204 37.96 -59.62 -2.65
C ASP A 204 37.67 -59.24 -4.10
N PHE A 205 36.97 -58.12 -4.31
CA PHE A 205 36.67 -57.61 -5.65
C PHE A 205 37.94 -57.27 -6.44
N ILE A 206 38.89 -56.55 -5.84
CA ILE A 206 40.17 -56.19 -6.47
C ILE A 206 40.96 -57.45 -6.85
N CYS A 207 41.05 -58.43 -5.95
CA CYS A 207 41.72 -59.69 -6.21
C CYS A 207 41.14 -60.42 -7.42
N GLN A 208 39.80 -60.52 -7.49
CA GLN A 208 39.12 -61.15 -8.62
C GLN A 208 39.39 -60.41 -9.94
N GLN A 209 39.39 -59.08 -9.94
CA GLN A 209 39.69 -58.28 -11.14
C GLN A 209 41.15 -58.47 -11.59
N ILE A 210 42.10 -58.58 -10.67
CA ILE A 210 43.51 -58.80 -11.00
C ILE A 210 43.73 -60.20 -11.55
N ILE A 211 43.10 -61.22 -10.97
CA ILE A 211 43.13 -62.58 -11.52
C ILE A 211 42.56 -62.60 -12.94
N GLN A 212 41.45 -61.90 -13.19
CA GLN A 212 40.86 -61.77 -14.52
C GLN A 212 41.78 -61.03 -15.51
N TRP A 213 42.43 -59.95 -15.07
CA TRP A 213 43.37 -59.18 -15.88
C TRP A 213 44.61 -59.99 -16.26
N ILE A 214 45.24 -60.70 -15.31
CA ILE A 214 46.41 -61.54 -15.58
C ILE A 214 46.07 -62.65 -16.59
N LYS A 215 44.89 -63.28 -16.44
CA LYS A 215 44.38 -64.28 -17.39
C LYS A 215 44.21 -63.72 -18.80
N ARG A 216 43.84 -62.45 -18.93
CA ARG A 216 43.59 -61.78 -20.22
C ARG A 216 44.87 -61.26 -20.89
N GLU A 217 45.70 -60.50 -20.17
CA GLU A 217 46.86 -59.80 -20.73
C GLU A 217 48.14 -60.67 -20.75
N HIS A 218 48.30 -61.64 -19.83
CA HIS A 218 49.55 -62.40 -19.66
C HIS A 218 49.36 -63.93 -19.52
N PRO A 219 48.76 -64.61 -20.51
CA PRO A 219 48.40 -66.04 -20.44
C PRO A 219 49.61 -66.99 -20.31
N ARG A 220 50.82 -66.57 -20.70
CA ARG A 220 52.04 -67.36 -20.52
C ARG A 220 52.64 -67.27 -19.11
N LYS A 221 52.44 -66.15 -18.41
CA LYS A 221 52.93 -65.95 -17.04
C LYS A 221 51.99 -66.59 -16.00
N GLU A 222 50.72 -66.79 -16.34
CA GLU A 222 49.75 -67.56 -15.55
C GLU A 222 50.22 -68.98 -15.24
N LYS A 223 50.91 -69.65 -16.18
CA LYS A 223 51.42 -71.02 -15.96
C LYS A 223 52.61 -71.10 -15.01
N LEU A 224 53.28 -69.99 -14.75
CA LEU A 224 54.45 -69.88 -13.87
C LEU A 224 54.10 -69.28 -12.49
N LEU A 225 52.94 -68.62 -12.36
CA LEU A 225 52.48 -67.99 -11.13
C LEU A 225 51.35 -68.85 -10.52
N PRO A 226 51.46 -69.31 -9.25
CA PRO A 226 50.39 -70.06 -8.63
C PRO A 226 49.16 -69.16 -8.46
N THR A 227 48.11 -69.40 -9.24
CA THR A 227 46.86 -68.63 -9.18
C THR A 227 46.18 -68.73 -7.81
N ALA A 228 46.43 -69.83 -7.08
CA ALA A 228 46.03 -70.02 -5.69
C ALA A 228 46.78 -69.07 -4.72
N TRP A 229 48.08 -68.84 -4.93
CA TRP A 229 48.87 -67.91 -4.11
C TRP A 229 48.41 -66.46 -4.30
N LEU A 230 48.09 -66.06 -5.53
CA LEU A 230 47.52 -64.75 -5.84
C LEU A 230 46.11 -64.54 -5.28
N GLY A 231 45.30 -65.61 -5.21
CA GLY A 231 43.96 -65.57 -4.63
C GLY A 231 43.97 -65.46 -3.09
N GLU A 232 44.89 -66.16 -2.43
CA GLU A 232 44.94 -66.24 -0.96
C GLU A 232 45.74 -65.09 -0.33
N HIS A 233 46.84 -64.65 -0.96
CA HIS A 233 47.73 -63.61 -0.41
C HIS A 233 47.84 -62.36 -1.28
N GLY A 234 47.36 -62.38 -2.54
CA GLY A 234 47.52 -61.24 -3.45
C GLY A 234 46.65 -60.04 -3.10
N ALA A 235 45.45 -60.27 -2.55
CA ALA A 235 44.59 -59.18 -2.07
C ALA A 235 45.23 -58.43 -0.89
N GLU A 236 45.85 -59.18 0.01
CA GLU A 236 46.51 -58.67 1.21
C GLU A 236 47.79 -57.92 0.85
N LEU A 237 48.67 -58.52 0.05
CA LEU A 237 49.89 -57.87 -0.45
C LEU A 237 49.61 -56.56 -1.20
N ILE A 238 48.58 -56.54 -2.05
CA ILE A 238 48.24 -55.33 -2.83
C ILE A 238 47.61 -54.28 -1.94
N SER A 239 46.74 -54.67 -1.01
CA SER A 239 46.15 -53.73 -0.05
C SER A 239 47.22 -53.15 0.86
N GLU A 240 48.15 -53.98 1.37
CA GLU A 240 49.28 -53.52 2.19
C GLU A 240 50.22 -52.62 1.40
N THR A 241 50.54 -52.96 0.16
CA THR A 241 51.43 -52.12 -0.69
C THR A 241 50.77 -50.80 -1.04
N VAL A 242 49.48 -50.81 -1.41
CA VAL A 242 48.73 -49.59 -1.73
C VAL A 242 48.52 -48.73 -0.48
N ASN A 243 48.20 -49.34 0.66
CA ASN A 243 48.10 -48.62 1.93
C ASN A 243 49.43 -48.01 2.33
N ALA A 244 50.54 -48.74 2.21
CA ALA A 244 51.87 -48.21 2.51
C ALA A 244 52.21 -46.99 1.63
N VAL A 245 51.90 -47.05 0.33
CA VAL A 245 52.08 -45.90 -0.57
C VAL A 245 51.16 -44.74 -0.20
N LEU A 246 49.90 -45.01 0.15
CA LEU A 246 48.94 -43.97 0.59
C LEU A 246 49.36 -43.33 1.92
N ASP A 247 49.87 -44.12 2.87
CA ASP A 247 50.36 -43.66 4.16
C ASP A 247 51.64 -42.82 3.99
N ASP A 248 52.55 -43.23 3.10
CA ASP A 248 53.75 -42.45 2.74
C ASP A 248 53.40 -41.08 2.12
N ILE A 249 52.36 -41.04 1.27
CA ILE A 249 51.84 -39.79 0.69
C ILE A 249 51.25 -38.89 1.79
N VAL A 250 50.59 -39.44 2.81
CA VAL A 250 49.99 -38.68 3.91
C VAL A 250 51.06 -38.17 4.89
N ALA A 251 52.11 -38.95 5.12
CA ALA A 251 53.16 -38.64 6.09
C ALA A 251 54.18 -37.60 5.59
N ASP A 252 54.41 -37.50 4.27
CA ASP A 252 55.33 -36.54 3.67
C ASP A 252 54.61 -35.44 2.89
N ASP A 253 54.55 -34.25 3.48
CA ASP A 253 53.99 -33.06 2.84
C ASP A 253 54.73 -32.64 1.55
N LYS A 254 55.96 -33.13 1.32
CA LYS A 254 56.77 -32.86 0.12
C LYS A 254 56.77 -34.01 -0.87
N HIS A 255 55.92 -35.03 -0.68
CA HIS A 255 55.84 -36.20 -1.54
C HIS A 255 55.63 -35.82 -3.01
N ALA A 256 56.26 -36.55 -3.94
CA ALA A 256 56.21 -36.23 -5.38
C ALA A 256 54.77 -36.21 -5.93
N LEU A 257 53.93 -37.16 -5.52
CA LEU A 257 52.52 -37.23 -5.94
C LEU A 257 51.67 -36.06 -5.42
N ARG A 258 51.97 -35.51 -4.23
CA ARG A 258 51.27 -34.31 -3.73
C ARG A 258 51.59 -33.09 -4.57
N LYS A 259 52.84 -32.95 -5.02
CA LYS A 259 53.27 -31.88 -5.95
C LYS A 259 52.65 -32.05 -7.33
N GLU A 260 52.57 -33.27 -7.85
CA GLU A 260 51.87 -33.53 -9.12
C GLU A 260 50.38 -33.20 -9.03
N PHE A 261 49.75 -33.52 -7.89
CA PHE A 261 48.36 -33.13 -7.63
C PHE A 261 48.20 -31.61 -7.58
N ASP A 262 49.08 -30.88 -6.88
CA ASP A 262 49.11 -29.41 -6.88
C ASP A 262 49.17 -28.86 -8.31
N GLU A 263 50.16 -29.31 -9.09
CA GLU A 263 50.32 -28.86 -10.47
C GLU A 263 49.10 -29.15 -11.33
N TYR A 264 48.49 -30.33 -11.15
CA TYR A 264 47.29 -30.70 -11.89
C TYR A 264 46.11 -29.78 -11.54
N VAL A 265 45.89 -29.54 -10.24
CA VAL A 265 44.83 -28.66 -9.76
C VAL A 265 45.05 -27.22 -10.23
N TYR A 266 46.26 -26.68 -10.16
CA TYR A 266 46.57 -25.34 -10.69
C TYR A 266 46.38 -25.25 -12.21
N LYS A 267 46.84 -26.25 -12.98
CA LYS A 267 46.62 -26.32 -14.43
C LYS A 267 45.13 -26.44 -14.77
N LEU A 268 44.35 -27.16 -13.96
CA LEU A 268 42.91 -27.28 -14.12
C LEU A 268 42.21 -25.94 -13.86
N ILE A 269 42.58 -25.23 -12.79
CA ILE A 269 42.05 -23.89 -12.47
C ILE A 269 42.39 -22.91 -13.59
N ASP A 270 43.63 -22.91 -14.08
CA ASP A 270 44.06 -22.04 -15.17
C ASP A 270 43.28 -22.32 -16.46
N ARG A 271 43.09 -23.60 -16.81
CA ARG A 271 42.23 -23.99 -17.95
C ARG A 271 40.78 -23.55 -17.75
N LEU A 272 40.21 -23.73 -16.57
CA LEU A 272 38.84 -23.27 -16.29
C LEU A 272 38.69 -21.74 -16.43
N LYS A 273 39.73 -20.97 -16.11
CA LYS A 273 39.70 -19.50 -16.19
C LYS A 273 40.02 -18.95 -17.57
N HIS A 274 40.93 -19.58 -18.32
CA HIS A 274 41.54 -18.97 -19.51
C HIS A 274 41.47 -19.82 -20.78
N ASP A 275 41.17 -21.12 -20.70
CA ASP A 275 41.17 -21.99 -21.88
C ASP A 275 39.82 -21.92 -22.65
N PRO A 276 39.83 -21.47 -23.91
CA PRO A 276 38.61 -21.36 -24.72
C PRO A 276 37.92 -22.71 -24.99
N ASP A 277 38.65 -23.84 -25.02
CA ASP A 277 38.02 -25.15 -25.21
C ASP A 277 37.27 -25.63 -23.96
N THR A 278 37.79 -25.32 -22.78
CA THR A 278 37.12 -25.58 -21.51
C THR A 278 35.88 -24.69 -21.34
N ALA A 279 35.97 -23.42 -21.74
CA ALA A 279 34.81 -22.52 -21.79
C ALA A 279 33.70 -23.04 -22.72
N ARG A 280 34.05 -23.57 -23.91
CA ARG A 280 33.08 -24.21 -24.82
C ARG A 280 32.40 -25.43 -24.20
N LYS A 281 33.13 -26.26 -23.47
CA LYS A 281 32.55 -27.42 -22.75
C LYS A 281 31.59 -26.97 -21.66
N ALA A 282 31.95 -25.93 -20.91
CA ALA A 282 31.07 -25.34 -19.89
C ALA A 282 29.79 -24.75 -20.50
N GLU A 283 29.89 -24.07 -21.65
CA GLU A 283 28.74 -23.60 -22.42
C GLU A 283 27.87 -24.77 -22.96
N GLY A 284 28.49 -25.90 -23.32
CA GLY A 284 27.74 -27.13 -23.66
C GLY A 284 26.90 -27.66 -22.48
N ILE A 285 27.45 -27.67 -21.27
CA ILE A 285 26.73 -28.06 -20.05
C ILE A 285 25.60 -27.07 -19.75
N LYS A 286 25.85 -25.77 -19.94
CA LYS A 286 24.87 -24.69 -19.80
C LYS A 286 23.66 -24.88 -20.73
N LEU A 287 23.93 -25.15 -22.01
CA LEU A 287 22.90 -25.43 -23.03
C LEU A 287 22.11 -26.68 -22.70
N TYR A 288 22.79 -27.73 -22.22
CA TYR A 288 22.15 -28.97 -21.78
C TYR A 288 21.18 -28.71 -20.61
N LEU A 289 21.62 -27.99 -19.56
CA LEU A 289 20.77 -27.64 -18.41
C LEU A 289 19.54 -26.81 -18.83
N LYS A 290 19.70 -25.88 -19.77
CA LYS A 290 18.60 -25.02 -20.27
C LYS A 290 17.59 -25.76 -21.13
N SER A 291 18.07 -26.73 -21.91
CA SER A 291 17.22 -27.51 -22.82
C SER A 291 16.54 -28.69 -22.12
N ASP A 292 16.95 -28.99 -20.88
CA ASP A 292 16.44 -30.13 -20.15
C ASP A 292 14.97 -29.94 -19.71
N LEU A 293 14.14 -30.91 -20.09
CA LEU A 293 12.74 -30.96 -19.72
C LEU A 293 12.59 -31.26 -18.22
N ALA A 294 13.54 -31.98 -17.61
CA ALA A 294 13.47 -32.32 -16.19
C ALA A 294 13.72 -31.09 -15.30
N LEU A 295 14.68 -30.23 -15.62
CA LEU A 295 14.88 -28.95 -14.91
C LEU A 295 13.61 -28.08 -14.93
N ASN A 296 13.00 -27.91 -16.10
CA ASN A 296 11.76 -27.13 -16.25
C ASN A 296 10.61 -27.73 -15.41
N THR A 297 10.46 -29.05 -15.43
CA THR A 297 9.44 -29.75 -14.63
C THR A 297 9.68 -29.57 -13.13
N TYR A 298 10.94 -29.67 -12.70
CA TYR A 298 11.33 -29.49 -11.30
C TYR A 298 11.06 -28.07 -10.80
N ILE A 299 11.41 -27.04 -11.59
CA ILE A 299 11.11 -25.63 -11.27
C ILE A 299 9.60 -25.42 -11.09
N ASN A 300 8.79 -25.99 -11.98
CA ASN A 300 7.33 -25.88 -11.90
C ASN A 300 6.79 -26.56 -10.63
N GLN A 301 7.33 -27.71 -10.25
CA GLN A 301 6.96 -28.40 -9.00
C GLN A 301 7.37 -27.59 -7.77
N LEU A 302 8.57 -27.01 -7.75
CA LEU A 302 9.02 -26.14 -6.66
C LEU A 302 8.13 -24.92 -6.49
N TRP A 303 7.76 -24.27 -7.60
CA TRP A 303 6.83 -23.13 -7.58
C TRP A 303 5.45 -23.55 -7.03
N GLY A 304 4.88 -24.64 -7.55
CA GLY A 304 3.60 -25.15 -7.08
C GLY A 304 3.61 -25.53 -5.60
N GLY A 305 4.69 -26.17 -5.13
CA GLY A 305 4.90 -26.50 -3.73
C GLY A 305 5.00 -25.26 -2.84
N LEU A 306 5.80 -24.27 -3.25
CA LEU A 306 5.95 -23.01 -2.52
C LEU A 306 4.62 -22.25 -2.45
N ARG A 307 3.88 -22.13 -3.55
CA ARG A 307 2.58 -21.47 -3.60
C ARG A 307 1.58 -22.16 -2.67
N THR A 308 1.52 -23.48 -2.70
CA THR A 308 0.63 -24.27 -1.84
C THR A 308 0.96 -24.08 -0.37
N TRP A 309 2.25 -24.13 -0.03
CA TRP A 309 2.72 -23.87 1.33
C TRP A 309 2.41 -22.44 1.79
N LEU A 310 2.67 -21.43 0.95
CA LEU A 310 2.37 -20.02 1.26
C LEU A 310 0.88 -19.82 1.54
N LYS A 311 -0.01 -20.37 0.70
CA LYS A 311 -1.46 -20.29 0.92
C LYS A 311 -1.87 -20.97 2.22
N ALA A 312 -1.36 -22.17 2.48
CA ALA A 312 -1.68 -22.93 3.68
C ALA A 312 -1.15 -22.24 4.96
N ASP A 313 0.01 -21.59 4.91
CA ASP A 313 0.54 -20.82 6.03
C ASP A 313 -0.31 -19.57 6.30
N LEU A 314 -0.70 -18.81 5.25
CA LEU A 314 -1.52 -17.61 5.38
C LEU A 314 -2.91 -17.86 6.01
N ASP A 315 -3.45 -19.07 5.87
CA ASP A 315 -4.74 -19.51 6.43
C ASP A 315 -4.67 -19.94 7.90
N ARG A 316 -3.46 -20.14 8.46
CA ARG A 316 -3.30 -20.62 9.82
C ARG A 316 -3.32 -19.49 10.84
N PRO A 317 -3.92 -19.72 12.04
CA PRO A 317 -3.83 -18.79 13.16
C PRO A 317 -2.38 -18.55 13.62
N GLU A 318 -1.55 -19.60 13.63
CA GLU A 318 -0.12 -19.54 13.96
C GLU A 318 0.75 -19.53 12.70
N SER A 319 0.50 -18.55 11.82
CA SER A 319 1.28 -18.42 10.58
C SER A 319 2.67 -17.85 10.81
N VAL A 320 3.66 -18.45 10.16
CA VAL A 320 5.04 -17.95 10.17
C VAL A 320 5.13 -16.62 9.42
N LEU A 321 4.38 -16.45 8.34
CA LEU A 321 4.32 -15.19 7.59
C LEU A 321 3.70 -14.07 8.41
N HIS A 322 2.58 -14.32 9.10
CA HIS A 322 1.98 -13.30 9.96
C HIS A 322 2.97 -12.87 11.05
N ALA A 323 3.61 -13.82 11.73
CA ALA A 323 4.62 -13.54 12.75
C ALA A 323 5.81 -12.76 12.19
N LYS A 324 6.32 -13.13 10.99
CA LYS A 324 7.42 -12.41 10.33
C LYS A 324 7.02 -11.02 9.89
N VAL A 325 5.82 -10.81 9.36
CA VAL A 325 5.33 -9.48 8.97
C VAL A 325 5.16 -8.60 10.21
N ALA A 326 4.58 -9.12 11.29
CA ALA A 326 4.43 -8.40 12.54
C ALA A 326 5.79 -8.02 13.14
N ALA A 327 6.74 -8.96 13.15
CA ALA A 327 8.11 -8.72 13.63
C ALA A 327 8.86 -7.69 12.77
N SER A 328 8.77 -7.79 11.44
CA SER A 328 9.36 -6.84 10.51
C SER A 328 8.75 -5.45 10.65
N GLY A 329 7.42 -5.34 10.74
CA GLY A 329 6.73 -4.08 10.98
C GLY A 329 7.20 -3.43 12.28
N ARG A 330 7.35 -4.22 13.35
CA ARG A 330 7.86 -3.73 14.63
C ARG A 330 9.31 -3.29 14.58
N TRP A 331 10.15 -4.06 13.88
CA TRP A 331 11.55 -3.69 13.66
C TRP A 331 11.67 -2.38 12.89
N ILE A 332 10.88 -2.18 11.83
CA ILE A 332 10.82 -0.92 11.09
C ILE A 332 10.36 0.22 12.01
N GLY A 333 9.28 0.02 12.77
CA GLY A 333 8.76 1.01 13.71
C GLY A 333 9.82 1.47 14.72
N LEU A 334 10.54 0.51 15.33
CA LEU A 334 11.62 0.80 16.27
C LEU A 334 12.82 1.50 15.60
N ALA A 335 13.22 1.05 14.41
CA ALA A 335 14.32 1.67 13.66
C ALA A 335 14.01 3.14 13.32
N VAL A 336 12.78 3.42 12.86
CA VAL A 336 12.33 4.79 12.57
C VAL A 336 12.16 5.61 13.85
N ALA A 337 11.67 5.02 14.95
CA ALA A 337 11.53 5.71 16.23
C ALA A 337 12.88 6.09 16.87
N GLN A 338 13.94 5.31 16.63
CA GLN A 338 15.26 5.54 17.22
C GLN A 338 16.14 6.52 16.42
N ASP A 339 15.96 6.59 15.10
CA ASP A 339 16.79 7.43 14.23
C ASP A 339 16.06 8.71 13.79
N GLN A 340 16.47 9.86 14.35
CA GLN A 340 15.93 11.18 13.98
C GLN A 340 16.24 11.54 12.52
N ASN A 341 17.43 11.22 12.01
CA ASN A 341 17.80 11.55 10.64
C ASN A 341 16.94 10.77 9.64
N LEU A 342 16.62 9.51 9.96
CA LEU A 342 15.72 8.70 9.16
C LEU A 342 14.31 9.29 9.13
N ARG A 343 13.77 9.76 10.27
CA ARG A 343 12.46 10.44 10.30
C ARG A 343 12.46 11.73 9.50
N ASP A 344 13.47 12.56 9.67
CA ASP A 344 13.59 13.83 8.94
C ASP A 344 13.66 13.58 7.42
N SER A 345 14.41 12.55 7.00
CA SER A 345 14.47 12.12 5.61
C SER A 345 13.13 11.60 5.08
N LEU A 346 12.42 10.77 5.86
CA LEU A 346 11.09 10.27 5.48
C LEU A 346 10.06 11.39 5.37
N ASN A 347 10.05 12.33 6.31
CA ASN A 347 9.19 13.51 6.28
C ASN A 347 9.50 14.39 5.06
N ALA A 348 10.78 14.64 4.77
CA ALA A 348 11.18 15.39 3.57
C ALA A 348 10.73 14.70 2.27
N HIS A 349 10.82 13.37 2.18
CA HIS A 349 10.30 12.62 1.04
C HIS A 349 8.77 12.69 0.95
N MET A 350 8.06 12.62 2.07
CA MET A 350 6.61 12.80 2.11
C MET A 350 6.19 14.21 1.70
N GLU A 351 6.92 15.25 2.12
CA GLU A 351 6.70 16.62 1.67
C GLU A 351 6.90 16.76 0.16
N TYR A 352 7.99 16.19 -0.38
CA TYR A 352 8.26 16.21 -1.82
C TYR A 352 7.17 15.49 -2.62
N ALA A 353 6.75 14.31 -2.15
CA ALA A 353 5.65 13.56 -2.74
C ALA A 353 4.34 14.36 -2.70
N ALA A 354 4.02 14.97 -1.56
CA ALA A 354 2.83 15.80 -1.39
C ALA A 354 2.85 17.00 -2.34
N GLN A 355 3.97 17.72 -2.48
CA GLN A 355 4.07 18.84 -3.41
C GLN A 355 3.81 18.43 -4.86
N ARG A 356 4.29 17.24 -5.25
CA ARG A 356 4.13 16.72 -6.62
C ARG A 356 2.74 16.14 -6.88
N MET A 357 2.14 15.48 -5.90
CA MET A 357 0.87 14.76 -6.06
C MET A 357 -0.36 15.60 -5.71
N ALA A 358 -0.22 16.58 -4.81
CA ALA A 358 -1.33 17.41 -4.35
C ALA A 358 -2.10 18.08 -5.49
N PRO A 359 -1.48 18.68 -6.53
CA PRO A 359 -2.21 19.35 -7.59
C PRO A 359 -3.17 18.43 -8.36
N ASP A 360 -2.74 17.21 -8.66
CA ASP A 360 -3.56 16.26 -9.41
C ASP A 360 -4.62 15.60 -8.53
N PHE A 361 -4.28 15.29 -7.28
CA PHE A 361 -5.23 14.80 -6.29
C PHE A 361 -6.33 15.84 -6.00
N ALA A 362 -5.94 17.11 -5.84
CA ALA A 362 -6.84 18.24 -5.68
C ALA A 362 -7.82 18.34 -6.84
N LYS A 363 -7.34 18.31 -8.10
CA LYS A 363 -8.22 18.31 -9.29
C LYS A 363 -9.18 17.12 -9.31
N PHE A 364 -8.70 15.93 -8.99
CA PHE A 364 -9.52 14.72 -8.93
C PHE A 364 -10.65 14.87 -7.91
N LEU A 365 -10.33 15.31 -6.68
CA LEU A 365 -11.32 15.53 -5.63
C LEU A 365 -12.30 16.66 -5.97
N THR A 366 -11.82 17.79 -6.51
CA THR A 366 -12.68 18.88 -6.97
C THR A 366 -13.73 18.37 -7.96
N ARG A 367 -13.29 17.59 -8.96
CA ARG A 367 -14.19 17.00 -9.94
C ARG A 367 -15.19 16.05 -9.29
N HIS A 368 -14.71 15.15 -8.42
CA HIS A 368 -15.57 14.19 -7.73
C HIS A 368 -16.64 14.88 -6.86
N ILE A 369 -16.28 15.92 -6.11
CA ILE A 369 -17.22 16.70 -5.27
C ILE A 369 -18.27 17.40 -6.14
N SER A 370 -17.83 18.09 -7.20
CA SER A 370 -18.73 18.78 -8.12
C SER A 370 -19.72 17.81 -8.78
N ASP A 371 -19.21 16.70 -9.33
CA ASP A 371 -20.03 15.67 -9.99
C ASP A 371 -21.03 15.03 -9.01
N THR A 372 -20.61 14.80 -7.76
CA THR A 372 -21.49 14.26 -6.71
C THR A 372 -22.64 15.20 -6.38
N VAL A 373 -22.36 16.50 -6.16
CA VAL A 373 -23.41 17.50 -5.86
C VAL A 373 -24.36 17.69 -7.05
N LYS A 374 -23.83 17.68 -8.28
CA LYS A 374 -24.64 17.72 -9.51
C LYS A 374 -25.55 16.50 -9.65
N GLY A 375 -25.12 15.33 -9.16
CA GLY A 375 -25.91 14.09 -9.13
C GLY A 375 -27.05 14.07 -8.12
N TRP A 376 -27.08 14.96 -7.12
CA TRP A 376 -28.12 14.94 -6.08
C TRP A 376 -29.48 15.43 -6.59
N ASP A 377 -30.57 14.88 -6.04
CA ASP A 377 -31.90 15.44 -6.27
C ASP A 377 -31.99 16.85 -5.69
N THR A 378 -32.40 17.79 -6.53
CA THR A 378 -32.42 19.21 -6.21
C THR A 378 -33.41 19.53 -5.07
N ARG A 379 -34.53 18.81 -4.96
CA ARG A 379 -35.52 19.02 -3.90
C ARG A 379 -35.00 18.49 -2.56
N GLU A 380 -34.36 17.33 -2.58
CA GLU A 380 -33.79 16.73 -1.38
C GLU A 380 -32.65 17.57 -0.80
N MET A 381 -31.72 18.06 -1.64
CA MET A 381 -30.67 18.98 -1.20
C MET A 381 -31.28 20.26 -0.59
N SER A 382 -32.28 20.83 -1.25
CA SER A 382 -32.94 22.04 -0.76
C SER A 382 -33.61 21.81 0.60
N ARG A 383 -34.26 20.65 0.78
CA ARG A 383 -34.85 20.24 2.07
C ARG A 383 -33.79 20.09 3.15
N GLN A 384 -32.66 19.44 2.86
CA GLN A 384 -31.58 19.28 3.83
C GLN A 384 -30.99 20.62 4.26
N ILE A 385 -30.80 21.56 3.32
CA ILE A 385 -30.36 22.91 3.65
C ILE A 385 -31.44 23.61 4.49
N GLU A 386 -32.71 23.54 4.10
CA GLU A 386 -33.83 24.14 4.85
C GLU A 386 -33.90 23.60 6.30
N LEU A 387 -33.62 22.32 6.51
CA LEU A 387 -33.60 21.72 7.85
C LEU A 387 -32.44 22.22 8.72
N ASN A 388 -31.30 22.55 8.11
CA ASN A 388 -30.12 23.00 8.84
C ASN A 388 -30.13 24.50 9.14
N ILE A 389 -30.56 25.34 8.20
CA ILE A 389 -30.52 26.83 8.36
C ILE A 389 -31.91 27.46 8.47
N GLY A 390 -32.99 26.71 8.23
CA GLY A 390 -34.33 27.29 8.11
C GLY A 390 -34.87 27.88 9.42
N LYS A 391 -34.44 27.35 10.58
CA LYS A 391 -34.78 27.91 11.90
C LYS A 391 -34.26 29.34 12.03
N ASP A 392 -33.00 29.57 11.66
CA ASP A 392 -32.35 30.87 11.76
C ASP A 392 -32.95 31.86 10.76
N LEU A 393 -33.30 31.38 9.55
CA LEU A 393 -34.04 32.19 8.57
C LEU A 393 -35.44 32.62 9.07
N GLN A 394 -36.12 31.82 9.91
CA GLN A 394 -37.40 32.27 10.49
C GLN A 394 -37.22 33.39 11.52
N TYR A 395 -36.06 33.52 12.16
CA TYR A 395 -35.79 34.65 13.06
C TYR A 395 -35.72 35.97 12.30
N ILE A 396 -35.19 35.97 11.07
CA ILE A 396 -35.20 37.16 10.19
C ILE A 396 -36.63 37.64 10.01
N ARG A 397 -37.59 36.73 9.73
CA ARG A 397 -39.00 37.08 9.55
C ARG A 397 -39.67 37.65 10.80
N ILE A 398 -39.34 37.13 11.99
CA ILE A 398 -39.84 37.69 13.26
C ILE A 398 -39.27 39.10 13.46
N ASN A 399 -37.97 39.28 13.22
CA ASN A 399 -37.31 40.57 13.32
C ASN A 399 -37.87 41.58 12.31
N GLY A 400 -38.16 41.17 11.07
CA GLY A 400 -38.80 42.02 10.06
C GLY A 400 -40.20 42.46 10.44
N THR A 401 -40.95 41.62 11.17
CA THR A 401 -42.25 42.02 11.73
C THR A 401 -42.08 43.12 12.78
N PHE A 402 -41.11 42.97 13.68
CA PHE A 402 -40.84 43.92 14.75
C PHE A 402 -40.29 45.25 14.22
N VAL A 403 -39.25 45.19 13.39
CA VAL A 403 -38.62 46.35 12.76
C VAL A 403 -39.61 47.07 11.85
N GLY A 404 -40.38 46.32 11.04
CA GLY A 404 -41.43 46.88 10.20
C GLY A 404 -42.43 47.69 11.03
N GLY A 405 -42.88 47.15 12.17
CA GLY A 405 -43.78 47.87 13.07
C GLY A 405 -43.18 49.16 13.63
N CYS A 406 -41.96 49.09 14.15
CA CYS A 406 -41.26 50.27 14.66
C CYS A 406 -41.10 51.35 13.59
N VAL A 407 -40.71 50.97 12.36
CA VAL A 407 -40.59 51.90 11.23
C VAL A 407 -41.94 52.50 10.85
N GLY A 408 -43.01 51.70 10.81
CA GLY A 408 -44.36 52.19 10.54
C GLY A 408 -44.83 53.23 11.56
N LEU A 409 -44.53 52.99 12.85
CA LEU A 409 -44.84 53.95 13.90
C LEU A 409 -44.03 55.24 13.77
N ILE A 410 -42.74 55.15 13.46
CA ILE A 410 -41.88 56.33 13.23
C ILE A 410 -42.39 57.14 12.03
N LEU A 411 -42.70 56.48 10.91
CA LEU A 411 -43.25 57.15 9.73
C LEU A 411 -44.59 57.81 10.02
N TYR A 412 -45.43 57.18 10.84
CA TYR A 412 -46.67 57.78 11.30
C TYR A 412 -46.42 59.05 12.12
N LEU A 413 -45.54 59.00 13.13
CA LEU A 413 -45.18 60.17 13.93
C LEU A 413 -44.61 61.31 13.06
N LEU A 414 -43.79 60.98 12.07
CA LEU A 414 -43.29 61.96 11.11
C LEU A 414 -44.40 62.56 10.25
N SER A 415 -45.38 61.75 9.82
CA SER A 415 -46.52 62.22 9.05
C SER A 415 -47.44 63.18 9.82
N MET A 416 -47.36 63.19 11.15
CA MET A 416 -48.12 64.12 12.01
C MET A 416 -47.45 65.49 12.17
N LEU A 417 -46.14 65.61 11.92
CA LEU A 417 -45.40 66.86 12.08
C LEU A 417 -46.00 68.05 11.30
N PRO A 418 -46.46 67.91 10.03
CA PRO A 418 -47.05 69.02 9.29
C PRO A 418 -48.34 69.55 9.91
N GLY A 419 -49.18 68.67 10.48
CA GLY A 419 -50.44 69.06 11.13
C GLY A 419 -50.21 69.79 12.45
N VAL A 420 -49.17 69.41 13.20
CA VAL A 420 -48.77 70.09 14.45
C VAL A 420 -48.14 71.44 14.14
N LEU A 421 -47.25 71.53 13.14
CA LEU A 421 -46.62 72.79 12.71
C LEU A 421 -47.64 73.81 12.19
N ALA A 422 -48.64 73.36 11.41
CA ALA A 422 -49.73 74.23 10.96
C ALA A 422 -50.61 74.76 12.11
N GLY A 423 -50.82 73.95 13.16
CA GLY A 423 -51.53 74.38 14.37
C GLY A 423 -50.75 75.37 15.23
N MET A 424 -49.42 75.32 15.22
CA MET A 424 -48.55 76.28 15.94
C MET A 424 -48.38 77.62 15.24
N THR A 425 -48.63 77.69 13.92
CA THR A 425 -48.59 78.95 13.14
C THR A 425 -49.95 79.68 13.10
N ALA A 426 -51.03 79.03 13.54
CA ALA A 426 -52.39 79.55 13.49
C ALA A 426 -52.95 80.02 14.85
N GLY A 427 -52.13 79.96 15.92
CA GLY A 427 -52.38 80.59 17.21
C GLY A 427 -51.35 81.66 17.48
#